data_AF-A0A5C6HQ56-F1
#
_entry.id   AF-A0A5C6HQ56-F1
#
_cell.length_a   1.000
_cell.length_b   1.000
_cell.length_c   1.000
_cell.angle_alpha   90.00
_cell.angle_beta   90.00
_cell.angle_gamma   90.00
#
_symmetry.space_group_name_H-M   'P 1'
#
loop_
_entity.id
_entity.type
_entity.pdbx_description
1 polymer ?
#
loop_
_entity_poly.entity_id
_entity_poly.type
_entity_poly.pdbx_seq_one_letter_code
_entity_poly.pdbx_strand_id
1 'polypeptide(L)'
;MGEDKIKIMISSTIRGNEALIYQICSILQGFGYQVWSSLYKTIPIYPRLSNTENCLKAVETCDCLLGIIFPRYGNIPDVKDGRSITHREMSKGIELQKPCWFAAHRDVYVARELLRQYMYLNDGKTVNKDFKFERTSVLEDARVIDIYNEAIKGDIGPITREEHWVDEFFNESELLKIVDTQFKDIDRIKGIINK
;
A
#
# COMPACT_ATOMS: atom_id res chain seq x y z
N MET A 1 33.50 -1.40 -3.00
CA MET A 1 32.28 -0.79 -2.44
C MET A 1 31.14 -1.65 -2.90
N GLY A 2 30.42 -2.31 -1.98
CA GLY A 2 29.28 -3.15 -2.37
C GLY A 2 28.20 -2.30 -3.02
N GLU A 3 27.54 -2.81 -4.05
CA GLU A 3 26.38 -2.13 -4.64
C GLU A 3 25.34 -1.81 -3.56
N ASP A 4 24.87 -0.57 -3.53
CA ASP A 4 23.80 -0.18 -2.61
C ASP A 4 22.54 -1.01 -2.92
N LYS A 5 22.03 -1.69 -1.90
CA LYS A 5 20.82 -2.50 -2.01
C LYS A 5 19.62 -1.60 -2.25
N ILE A 6 18.69 -2.06 -3.12
CA ILE A 6 17.41 -1.37 -3.32
C ILE A 6 16.63 -1.34 -2.01
N LYS A 7 16.27 -0.13 -1.57
CA LYS A 7 15.42 0.13 -0.41
C LYS A 7 13.96 -0.01 -0.81
N ILE A 8 13.33 -1.08 -0.36
CA ILE A 8 11.90 -1.32 -0.59
C ILE A 8 11.12 -1.03 0.69
N MET A 9 10.17 -0.10 0.61
CA MET A 9 9.24 0.19 1.70
C MET A 9 8.02 -0.73 1.61
N ILE A 10 7.69 -1.40 2.71
CA ILE A 10 6.47 -2.21 2.84
C ILE A 10 5.44 -1.39 3.61
N SER A 11 4.39 -0.96 2.91
CA SER A 11 3.25 -0.27 3.50
C SER A 11 2.07 -1.22 3.58
N SER A 12 1.60 -1.52 4.78
CA SER A 12 0.44 -2.37 4.99
C SER A 12 -0.16 -2.17 6.38
N THR A 13 -1.41 -2.60 6.55
CA THR A 13 -2.01 -2.70 7.87
C THR A 13 -1.55 -3.98 8.58
N ILE A 14 -1.02 -3.78 9.79
CA ILE A 14 -0.31 -4.82 10.55
C ILE A 14 -1.27 -5.79 11.23
N ARG A 15 -2.33 -5.26 11.86
CA ARG A 15 -3.15 -6.00 12.82
C ARG A 15 -3.85 -7.20 12.18
N GLY A 16 -3.46 -8.41 12.59
CA GLY A 16 -3.98 -9.68 12.10
C GLY A 16 -3.23 -10.26 10.88
N ASN A 17 -2.22 -9.56 10.37
CA ASN A 17 -1.40 -9.98 9.23
C ASN A 17 0.10 -10.01 9.58
N GLU A 18 0.45 -9.95 10.87
CA GLU A 18 1.82 -9.76 11.33
C GLU A 18 2.76 -10.83 10.76
N ALA A 19 2.38 -12.10 10.92
CA ALA A 19 3.19 -13.24 10.47
C ALA A 19 3.44 -13.21 8.95
N LEU A 20 2.40 -12.92 8.16
CA LEU A 20 2.48 -12.82 6.71
C LEU A 20 3.37 -11.67 6.27
N ILE A 21 3.23 -10.48 6.88
CA ILE A 21 4.10 -9.33 6.57
C ILE A 21 5.55 -9.60 6.99
N TYR A 22 5.79 -10.26 8.13
CA TYR A 22 7.12 -10.70 8.53
C TYR A 22 7.73 -11.65 7.49
N GLN A 23 6.97 -12.63 7.02
CA GLN A 23 7.41 -13.58 5.99
C GLN A 23 7.77 -12.86 4.68
N ILE A 24 6.93 -11.92 4.23
CA ILE A 24 7.19 -11.10 3.03
C ILE A 24 8.48 -10.31 3.20
N CYS A 25 8.69 -9.68 4.36
CA CYS A 25 9.92 -8.95 4.65
C CYS A 25 11.15 -9.87 4.58
N SER A 26 11.08 -11.07 5.15
CA SER A 26 12.18 -12.03 5.09
C SER A 26 12.46 -12.54 3.67
N ILE A 27 11.43 -12.78 2.86
CA ILE A 27 11.58 -13.19 1.45
C ILE A 27 12.31 -12.10 0.65
N LEU A 28 11.86 -10.84 0.78
CA LEU A 28 12.48 -9.71 0.09
C LEU A 28 13.93 -9.48 0.55
N GLN A 29 14.22 -9.62 1.85
CA GLN A 29 15.61 -9.59 2.31
C GLN A 29 16.44 -10.73 1.70
N GLY A 30 15.86 -11.93 1.57
CA GLY A 30 16.48 -13.09 0.95
C GLY A 30 16.78 -12.89 -0.54
N PHE A 31 15.93 -12.14 -1.25
CA PHE A 31 16.22 -11.74 -2.64
C PHE A 31 17.39 -10.77 -2.72
N GLY A 32 17.56 -9.89 -1.72
CA GLY A 32 18.69 -8.97 -1.64
C GLY A 32 18.30 -7.51 -1.37
N TYR A 33 17.03 -7.22 -1.13
CA TYR A 33 16.55 -5.87 -0.84
C TYR A 33 16.95 -5.39 0.56
N GLN A 34 17.10 -4.08 0.71
CA GLN A 34 17.06 -3.42 2.01
C GLN A 34 15.59 -3.13 2.35
N VAL A 35 14.95 -4.09 3.04
CA VAL A 35 13.53 -3.97 3.40
C VAL A 35 13.32 -2.96 4.51
N TRP A 36 12.44 -1.99 4.30
CA TRP A 36 11.96 -1.02 5.28
C TRP A 36 10.50 -1.31 5.63
N SER A 37 10.22 -1.54 6.90
CA SER A 37 8.87 -1.77 7.40
C SER A 37 8.76 -1.34 8.86
N SER A 38 7.63 -0.72 9.21
CA SER A 38 7.33 -0.31 10.58
C SER A 38 7.15 -1.53 11.50
N LEU A 39 6.52 -2.61 10.99
CA LEU A 39 6.41 -3.89 11.71
C LEU A 39 7.78 -4.55 11.88
N TYR A 40 8.57 -4.58 10.81
CA TYR A 40 9.86 -5.26 10.80
C TYR A 40 10.97 -4.47 11.52
N LYS A 41 10.67 -3.24 11.96
CA LYS A 41 11.57 -2.33 12.69
C LYS A 41 12.87 -2.02 11.96
N THR A 42 12.80 -1.92 10.63
CA THR A 42 13.97 -1.66 9.76
C THR A 42 13.99 -0.27 9.16
N ILE A 43 13.01 0.58 9.51
CA ILE A 43 13.00 2.00 9.16
C ILE A 43 13.98 2.75 10.08
N PRO A 44 14.91 3.54 9.54
CA PRO A 44 15.74 4.44 10.35
C PRO A 44 14.87 5.46 11.11
N ILE A 45 15.10 5.61 12.42
CA ILE A 45 14.35 6.54 13.27
C ILE A 45 15.14 7.82 13.48
N TYR A 46 14.52 8.94 13.15
CA TYR A 46 14.96 10.29 13.51
C TYR A 46 14.27 10.72 14.80
N PRO A 47 14.99 10.88 15.93
CA PRO A 47 14.38 11.13 17.24
C PRO A 47 13.58 12.45 17.35
N ARG A 48 13.78 13.38 16.40
CA ARG A 48 13.06 14.67 16.36
C ARG A 48 11.79 14.63 15.51
N LEU A 49 11.45 13.47 14.95
CA LEU A 49 10.25 13.25 14.16
C LEU A 49 9.30 12.32 14.93
N SER A 50 8.00 12.53 14.79
CA SER A 50 6.98 11.59 15.23
C SER A 50 7.08 10.26 14.48
N ASN A 51 6.42 9.22 14.99
CA ASN A 51 6.37 7.91 14.30
C ASN A 51 5.81 8.04 12.88
N THR A 52 4.75 8.83 12.71
CA THR A 52 4.13 9.08 11.41
C THR A 52 5.09 9.80 10.46
N GLU A 53 5.77 10.84 10.95
CA GLU A 53 6.76 11.57 10.14
C GLU A 53 7.95 10.69 9.75
N ASN A 54 8.43 9.82 10.65
CA ASN A 54 9.48 8.85 10.31
C ASN A 54 9.03 7.88 9.20
N CYS A 55 7.79 7.38 9.27
CA CYS A 55 7.26 6.49 8.25
C CYS A 55 7.13 7.18 6.89
N LEU A 56 6.62 8.41 6.86
CA LEU A 56 6.55 9.19 5.62
C LEU A 56 7.93 9.54 5.08
N LYS A 57 8.90 9.83 5.96
CA LYS A 57 10.29 10.07 5.57
C LYS A 57 10.91 8.81 4.93
N ALA A 58 10.56 7.63 5.43
CA ALA A 58 10.98 6.36 4.83
C ALA A 58 10.42 6.21 3.41
N VAL A 59 9.15 6.55 3.18
CA VAL A 59 8.55 6.55 1.83
C VAL A 59 9.29 7.53 0.91
N GLU A 60 9.61 8.74 1.39
CA GLU A 60 10.36 9.73 0.59
C GLU A 60 11.73 9.22 0.12
N THR A 61 12.39 8.42 0.97
CA THR A 61 13.81 8.06 0.81
C THR A 61 14.06 6.62 0.34
N CYS A 62 13.01 5.78 0.28
CA CYS A 62 13.10 4.46 -0.33
C CYS A 62 13.15 4.56 -1.86
N ASP A 63 13.61 3.51 -2.53
CA ASP A 63 13.74 3.47 -3.98
C ASP A 63 12.43 2.99 -4.64
N CYS A 64 11.69 2.10 -3.95
CA CYS A 64 10.39 1.62 -4.38
C CYS A 64 9.47 1.28 -3.20
N LEU A 65 8.19 1.08 -3.49
CA LEU A 65 7.15 0.78 -2.50
C LEU A 65 6.34 -0.45 -2.90
N LEU A 66 6.10 -1.35 -1.94
CA LEU A 66 5.10 -2.40 -2.01
C LEU A 66 3.97 -2.08 -1.02
N GLY A 67 2.80 -1.75 -1.56
CA GLY A 67 1.59 -1.49 -0.79
C GLY A 67 0.69 -2.72 -0.74
N ILE A 68 0.35 -3.21 0.46
CA ILE A 68 -0.55 -4.35 0.64
C ILE A 68 -1.82 -3.88 1.35
N ILE A 69 -2.94 -3.95 0.64
CA ILE A 69 -4.24 -3.43 1.05
C ILE A 69 -5.11 -4.58 1.57
N PHE A 70 -5.13 -4.76 2.89
CA PHE A 70 -6.08 -5.64 3.58
C PHE A 70 -7.40 -4.92 3.85
N PRO A 71 -8.50 -5.62 4.21
CA PRO A 71 -9.77 -4.97 4.59
C PRO A 71 -9.74 -4.36 6.01
N ARG A 72 -8.57 -3.83 6.38
CA ARG A 72 -8.26 -3.12 7.62
C ARG A 72 -7.67 -1.77 7.24
N TYR A 73 -8.15 -0.69 7.86
CA TYR A 73 -7.68 0.66 7.54
C TYR A 73 -6.48 1.08 8.36
N GLY A 74 -6.35 0.51 9.57
CA GLY A 74 -5.20 0.74 10.43
C GLY A 74 -5.33 2.00 11.28
N ASN A 75 -4.20 2.39 11.87
CA ASN A 75 -4.17 3.47 12.86
C ASN A 75 -4.34 4.84 12.20
N ILE A 76 -5.31 5.61 12.68
CA ILE A 76 -5.54 7.00 12.32
C ILE A 76 -4.92 7.85 13.43
N PRO A 77 -3.77 8.49 13.19
CA PRO A 77 -3.21 9.41 14.16
C PRO A 77 -4.16 10.61 14.32
N ASP A 78 -4.03 11.33 15.45
CA ASP A 78 -4.85 12.51 15.76
C ASP A 78 -4.45 13.71 14.88
N VAL A 79 -4.72 13.60 13.58
CA VAL A 79 -4.44 14.58 12.53
C VAL A 79 -5.69 14.85 11.71
N LYS A 80 -5.77 16.08 11.19
CA LYS A 80 -6.98 16.67 10.59
C LYS A 80 -7.51 15.97 9.33
N ASP A 81 -6.70 15.18 8.62
CA ASP A 81 -7.10 14.57 7.34
C ASP A 81 -7.87 13.25 7.49
N GLY A 82 -7.92 12.67 8.70
CA GLY A 82 -8.60 11.40 8.96
C GLY A 82 -7.99 10.21 8.21
N ARG A 83 -6.76 10.32 7.70
CA ARG A 83 -6.11 9.22 6.97
C ARG A 83 -5.27 8.37 7.90
N SER A 84 -5.31 7.05 7.71
CA SER A 84 -4.40 6.16 8.43
C SER A 84 -2.96 6.36 7.98
N ILE A 85 -1.99 5.96 8.81
CA ILE A 85 -0.57 6.06 8.43
C ILE A 85 -0.32 5.29 7.13
N THR A 86 -0.86 4.07 7.00
CA THR A 86 -0.77 3.24 5.80
C THR A 86 -1.35 3.93 4.56
N HIS A 87 -2.53 4.56 4.68
CA HIS A 87 -3.10 5.35 3.58
C HIS A 87 -2.11 6.44 3.15
N ARG A 88 -1.61 7.23 4.11
CA ARG A 88 -0.69 8.35 3.82
C ARG A 88 0.62 7.89 3.18
N GLU A 89 1.17 6.77 3.62
CA GLU A 89 2.37 6.16 3.01
C GLU A 89 2.13 5.81 1.54
N MET A 90 1.02 5.11 1.24
CA MET A 90 0.68 4.69 -0.12
C MET A 90 0.38 5.90 -1.02
N SER A 91 -0.43 6.86 -0.55
CA SER A 91 -0.69 8.10 -1.30
C SER A 91 0.61 8.86 -1.57
N LYS A 92 1.53 8.92 -0.60
CA LYS A 92 2.81 9.62 -0.77
C LYS A 92 3.71 8.94 -1.79
N GLY A 93 3.74 7.60 -1.83
CA GLY A 93 4.47 6.86 -2.87
C GLY A 93 3.96 7.19 -4.28
N ILE A 94 2.63 7.23 -4.44
CA ILE A 94 1.97 7.60 -5.70
C ILE A 94 2.24 9.07 -6.06
N GLU A 95 2.10 10.00 -5.10
CA GLU A 95 2.35 11.43 -5.28
C GLU A 95 3.79 11.72 -5.75
N LEU A 96 4.77 10.99 -5.20
CA LEU A 96 6.17 11.10 -5.57
C LEU A 96 6.53 10.36 -6.87
N GLN A 97 5.55 9.76 -7.56
CA GLN A 97 5.73 8.94 -8.76
C GLN A 97 6.83 7.87 -8.59
N LYS A 98 6.93 7.30 -7.37
CA LYS A 98 7.87 6.20 -7.13
C LYS A 98 7.35 4.94 -7.82
N PRO A 99 8.24 4.02 -8.22
CA PRO A 99 7.83 2.67 -8.58
C PRO A 99 7.06 2.03 -7.42
N CYS A 100 5.75 1.89 -7.60
CA CYS A 100 4.81 1.38 -6.61
C CYS A 100 4.11 0.14 -7.14
N TRP A 101 4.19 -0.95 -6.39
CA TRP A 101 3.37 -2.14 -6.61
C TRP A 101 2.32 -2.22 -5.53
N PHE A 102 1.11 -2.61 -5.92
CA PHE A 102 0.01 -2.77 -5.00
C PHE A 102 -0.56 -4.17 -5.10
N ALA A 103 -0.81 -4.77 -3.95
CA ALA A 103 -1.58 -5.99 -3.83
C ALA A 103 -2.79 -5.74 -2.94
N ALA A 104 -3.98 -6.14 -3.35
CA ALA A 104 -5.19 -5.92 -2.57
C ALA A 104 -5.93 -7.21 -2.28
N HIS A 105 -6.40 -7.35 -1.05
CA HIS A 105 -7.22 -8.48 -0.67
C HIS A 105 -8.56 -8.40 -1.43
N ARG A 106 -9.01 -9.53 -1.98
CA ARG A 106 -10.25 -9.64 -2.77
C ARG A 106 -11.46 -9.00 -2.09
N ASP A 107 -11.57 -9.12 -0.77
CA ASP A 107 -12.69 -8.53 -0.03
C ASP A 107 -12.75 -7.00 -0.12
N VAL A 108 -11.63 -6.32 -0.36
CA VAL A 108 -11.59 -4.86 -0.63
C VAL A 108 -12.24 -4.56 -1.98
N TYR A 109 -11.93 -5.35 -3.01
CA TYR A 109 -12.56 -5.24 -4.32
C TYR A 109 -14.06 -5.53 -4.24
N VAL A 110 -14.45 -6.62 -3.56
CA VAL A 110 -15.87 -6.96 -3.36
C VAL A 110 -16.60 -5.84 -2.62
N ALA A 111 -16.01 -5.30 -1.55
CA ALA A 111 -16.61 -4.18 -0.82
C ALA A 111 -16.74 -2.93 -1.70
N ARG A 112 -15.74 -2.62 -2.52
CA ARG A 112 -15.80 -1.52 -3.49
C ARG A 112 -16.99 -1.68 -4.42
N GLU A 113 -17.14 -2.83 -5.08
CA GLU A 113 -18.23 -3.03 -6.05
C GLU A 113 -19.61 -2.92 -5.41
N LEU A 114 -19.78 -3.45 -4.19
CA LEU A 114 -21.04 -3.38 -3.46
C LEU A 114 -21.36 -1.97 -2.96
N LEU A 115 -20.35 -1.26 -2.42
CA LEU A 115 -20.54 0.02 -1.74
C LEU A 115 -20.45 1.23 -2.67
N ARG A 116 -19.84 1.11 -3.85
CA ARG A 116 -19.61 2.24 -4.77
C ARG A 116 -20.89 3.03 -5.06
N GLN A 117 -22.01 2.34 -5.27
CA GLN A 117 -23.31 2.98 -5.56
C GLN A 117 -23.87 3.83 -4.41
N TYR A 118 -23.39 3.61 -3.18
CA TYR A 118 -23.78 4.37 -1.99
C TYR A 118 -22.73 5.41 -1.60
N MET A 119 -21.45 5.14 -1.86
CA MET A 119 -20.31 6.01 -1.56
C MET A 119 -20.22 7.23 -2.47
N TYR A 120 -20.75 7.14 -3.70
CA TYR A 120 -20.73 8.23 -4.66
C TYR A 120 -22.15 8.61 -5.08
N LEU A 121 -22.33 9.86 -5.49
CA LEU A 121 -23.55 10.32 -6.13
C LEU A 121 -23.69 9.68 -7.53
N ASN A 122 -24.83 9.93 -8.20
CA ASN A 122 -25.15 9.32 -9.50
C ASN A 122 -24.11 9.58 -10.62
N ASP A 123 -23.23 10.57 -10.45
CA ASP A 123 -22.12 10.84 -11.37
C ASP A 123 -20.94 9.86 -11.22
N GLY A 124 -20.98 8.99 -10.21
CA GLY A 124 -19.96 7.98 -9.93
C GLY A 124 -18.61 8.53 -9.45
N LYS A 125 -18.53 9.84 -9.18
CA LYS A 125 -17.27 10.54 -8.84
C LYS A 125 -17.39 11.41 -7.59
N THR A 126 -18.52 12.07 -7.41
CA THR A 126 -18.73 12.95 -6.26
C THR A 126 -19.04 12.11 -5.04
N VAL A 127 -18.23 12.25 -3.98
CA VAL A 127 -18.43 11.55 -2.71
C VAL A 127 -19.78 11.93 -2.10
N ASN A 128 -20.56 10.92 -1.74
CA ASN A 128 -21.81 11.06 -1.02
C ASN A 128 -21.53 11.38 0.47
N LYS A 129 -21.77 12.63 0.89
CA LYS A 129 -21.52 13.08 2.27
C LYS A 129 -22.44 12.43 3.31
N ASP A 130 -23.60 11.93 2.87
CA ASP A 130 -24.58 11.26 3.73
C ASP A 130 -24.25 9.78 3.92
N PHE A 131 -23.32 9.23 3.14
CA PHE A 131 -22.85 7.86 3.33
C PHE A 131 -22.17 7.72 4.69
N LYS A 132 -22.65 6.75 5.47
CA LYS A 132 -22.06 6.31 6.73
C LYS A 132 -21.81 4.82 6.64
N PHE A 133 -20.59 4.41 6.97
CA PHE A 133 -20.23 3.00 7.04
C PHE A 133 -19.92 2.65 8.49
N GLU A 134 -20.62 1.66 9.00
CA GLU A 134 -20.32 1.07 10.31
C GLU A 134 -19.33 -0.07 10.13
N ARG A 135 -18.32 -0.12 11.00
CA ARG A 135 -17.30 -1.18 10.99
C ARG A 135 -17.94 -2.56 11.02
N THR A 136 -17.43 -3.48 10.19
CA THR A 136 -17.83 -4.89 10.17
C THR A 136 -16.67 -5.82 10.53
N SER A 137 -16.95 -7.12 10.63
CA SER A 137 -15.91 -8.15 10.78
C SER A 137 -14.99 -8.24 9.56
N VAL A 138 -15.56 -8.06 8.37
CA VAL A 138 -14.89 -8.15 7.06
C VAL A 138 -14.11 -6.86 6.78
N LEU A 139 -14.81 -5.73 6.69
CA LEU A 139 -14.23 -4.43 6.37
C LEU A 139 -14.25 -3.50 7.59
N GLU A 140 -13.07 -3.02 7.97
CA GLU A 140 -12.93 -2.13 9.12
C GLU A 140 -13.50 -0.73 8.88
N ASP A 141 -13.23 -0.16 7.71
CA ASP A 141 -13.57 1.22 7.37
C ASP A 141 -13.72 1.34 5.84
N ALA A 142 -14.70 2.13 5.37
CA ALA A 142 -14.91 2.34 3.94
C ALA A 142 -13.74 3.04 3.26
N ARG A 143 -12.91 3.80 3.99
CA ARG A 143 -11.73 4.49 3.45
C ARG A 143 -10.63 3.55 2.96
N VAL A 144 -10.71 2.24 3.24
CA VAL A 144 -9.86 1.24 2.58
C VAL A 144 -10.12 1.21 1.06
N ILE A 145 -11.37 1.46 0.65
CA ILE A 145 -11.74 1.56 -0.76
C ILE A 145 -11.11 2.80 -1.40
N ASP A 146 -10.93 3.89 -0.66
CA ASP A 146 -10.23 5.07 -1.15
C ASP A 146 -8.76 4.76 -1.47
N ILE A 147 -8.07 4.02 -0.59
CA ILE A 147 -6.70 3.54 -0.85
C ILE A 147 -6.66 2.71 -2.14
N TYR A 148 -7.60 1.76 -2.27
CA TYR A 148 -7.68 0.92 -3.46
C TYR A 148 -7.95 1.72 -4.73
N ASN A 149 -8.85 2.71 -4.68
CA ASN A 149 -9.17 3.60 -5.80
C ASN A 149 -7.98 4.47 -6.22
N GLU A 150 -7.24 5.03 -5.26
CA GLU A 150 -5.99 5.74 -5.51
C GLU A 150 -4.97 4.80 -6.17
N ALA A 151 -4.83 3.57 -5.67
CA ALA A 151 -3.89 2.57 -6.20
C ALA A 151 -4.22 2.11 -7.63
N ILE A 152 -5.48 1.95 -8.03
CA ILE A 152 -5.85 1.59 -9.41
C ILE A 152 -5.95 2.80 -10.36
N LYS A 153 -5.67 4.03 -9.90
CA LYS A 153 -5.96 5.29 -10.62
C LYS A 153 -7.39 5.29 -11.21
N GLY A 154 -8.39 4.94 -10.38
CA GLY A 154 -9.76 4.68 -10.82
C GLY A 154 -10.41 5.80 -11.67
N ASP A 155 -9.97 7.04 -11.48
CA ASP A 155 -10.49 8.23 -12.17
C ASP A 155 -9.78 8.59 -13.48
N ILE A 156 -8.67 7.93 -13.81
CA ILE A 156 -7.92 8.17 -15.04
C ILE A 156 -8.33 7.09 -16.05
N GLY A 157 -8.92 7.54 -17.16
CA GLY A 157 -9.39 6.66 -18.24
C GLY A 157 -8.30 5.71 -18.75
N PRO A 158 -8.67 4.66 -19.51
CA PRO A 158 -7.79 3.55 -19.86
C PRO A 158 -6.49 3.92 -20.63
N ILE A 159 -6.37 5.15 -21.14
CA ILE A 159 -5.33 5.56 -22.10
C ILE A 159 -3.99 5.89 -21.43
N THR A 160 -3.94 6.18 -20.13
CA THR A 160 -2.68 6.54 -19.42
C THR A 160 -2.38 5.64 -18.21
N ARG A 161 -2.94 4.42 -18.17
CA ARG A 161 -2.71 3.45 -17.10
C ARG A 161 -1.35 2.75 -17.24
N GLU A 162 -0.27 3.52 -17.35
CA GLU A 162 1.06 2.97 -17.59
C GLU A 162 1.77 2.49 -16.31
N GLU A 163 1.31 2.90 -15.12
CA GLU A 163 2.13 2.80 -13.89
C GLU A 163 1.48 2.20 -12.63
N HIS A 164 0.19 1.83 -12.64
CA HIS A 164 -0.42 1.24 -11.43
C HIS A 164 -1.42 0.13 -11.76
N TRP A 165 -0.94 -1.10 -11.57
CA TRP A 165 -1.75 -2.31 -11.54
C TRP A 165 -1.83 -2.75 -10.07
N VAL A 166 -3.05 -3.07 -9.59
CA VAL A 166 -3.25 -3.72 -8.30
C VAL A 166 -3.47 -5.21 -8.53
N ASP A 167 -2.56 -6.05 -8.03
CA ASP A 167 -2.74 -7.50 -8.08
C ASP A 167 -3.68 -7.94 -6.95
N GLU A 168 -4.77 -8.61 -7.30
CA GLU A 168 -5.72 -9.12 -6.30
C GLU A 168 -5.23 -10.44 -5.71
N PHE A 169 -5.42 -10.61 -4.40
CA PHE A 169 -5.15 -11.87 -3.71
C PHE A 169 -6.31 -12.24 -2.77
N PHE A 170 -6.59 -13.54 -2.64
CA PHE A 170 -7.58 -14.06 -1.69
C PHE A 170 -6.94 -14.76 -0.49
N ASN A 171 -5.71 -15.26 -0.64
CA ASN A 171 -5.02 -16.00 0.42
C ASN A 171 -3.53 -15.68 0.45
N GLU A 172 -2.86 -16.17 1.49
CA GLU A 172 -1.43 -15.92 1.72
C GLU A 172 -0.57 -16.42 0.57
N SER A 173 -0.86 -17.60 0.01
CA SER A 173 -0.07 -18.18 -1.08
C SER A 173 -0.11 -17.33 -2.34
N GLU A 174 -1.24 -16.69 -2.64
CA GLU A 174 -1.37 -15.78 -3.77
C GLU A 174 -0.56 -14.50 -3.54
N LEU A 175 -0.64 -13.91 -2.34
CA LEU A 175 0.16 -12.73 -2.01
C LEU A 175 1.67 -13.03 -2.08
N LEU A 176 2.10 -14.18 -1.56
CA LEU A 176 3.51 -14.60 -1.64
C LEU A 176 3.95 -14.84 -3.09
N LYS A 177 3.06 -15.38 -3.94
CA LYS A 177 3.33 -15.55 -5.37
C LYS A 177 3.49 -14.21 -6.08
N ILE A 178 2.66 -13.21 -5.75
CA ILE A 178 2.81 -11.84 -6.26
C ILE A 178 4.19 -11.30 -5.86
N VAL A 179 4.58 -11.46 -4.60
CA VAL A 179 5.90 -11.00 -4.11
C VAL A 179 7.06 -11.70 -4.83
N ASP A 180 7.02 -13.03 -4.98
CA ASP A 180 8.06 -13.77 -5.72
C ASP A 180 8.12 -13.31 -7.19
N THR A 181 6.97 -13.25 -7.87
CA THR A 181 6.92 -12.88 -9.29
C THR A 181 7.42 -11.47 -9.53
N GLN A 182 7.04 -10.52 -8.67
CA GLN A 182 7.39 -9.12 -8.88
C GLN A 182 8.82 -8.80 -8.43
N PHE A 183 9.33 -9.41 -7.36
CA PHE A 183 10.56 -8.92 -6.73
C PHE A 183 11.74 -9.90 -6.79
N LYS A 184 11.57 -11.12 -7.28
CA LYS A 184 12.70 -12.07 -7.34
C LYS A 184 13.80 -11.64 -8.31
N ASP A 185 13.42 -10.99 -9.43
CA ASP A 185 14.37 -10.45 -10.40
C ASP A 185 14.78 -9.02 -10.01
N ILE A 186 15.88 -8.91 -9.26
CA ILE A 186 16.40 -7.64 -8.78
C ILE A 186 16.86 -6.74 -9.93
N ASP A 187 17.47 -7.30 -10.98
CA ASP A 187 17.99 -6.51 -12.09
C ASP A 187 16.85 -5.87 -12.88
N ARG A 188 15.74 -6.57 -13.04
CA ARG A 188 14.49 -5.99 -13.57
C ARG A 188 14.01 -4.81 -12.73
N ILE A 189 14.01 -4.93 -11.41
CA ILE A 189 13.58 -3.85 -10.52
C ILE A 189 14.55 -2.66 -10.56
N LYS A 190 15.87 -2.90 -10.57
CA LYS A 190 16.87 -1.83 -10.79
C LYS A 190 16.62 -1.09 -12.10
N GLY A 191 16.30 -1.82 -13.17
CA GLY A 191 15.98 -1.24 -14.47
C GLY A 191 14.70 -0.40 -14.49
N ILE A 192 13.74 -0.67 -13.62
CA ILE A 192 12.52 0.15 -13.47
C ILE A 192 12.81 1.42 -12.66
N ILE A 193 13.59 1.31 -11.58
CA ILE A 193 13.93 2.45 -10.71
C ILE A 193 14.79 3.50 -11.43
N ASN A 194 15.64 3.07 -12.36
CA ASN A 194 16.58 3.96 -13.07
C ASN A 194 16.00 4.62 -14.34
N LYS A 195 14.70 4.44 -14.63
CA LYS A 195 14.00 5.10 -15.74
C LYS A 195 13.34 6.38 -15.27
#